data_AF-A0A376TSV6-F1
#
_entry.id   AF-A0A376TSV6-F1
#
_cell.length_a   1.000
_cell.length_b   1.000
_cell.length_c   1.000
_cell.angle_alpha   90.00
_cell.angle_beta   90.00
_cell.angle_gamma   90.00
#
_symmetry.space_group_name_H-M   'P 1'
#
loop_
_entity.id
_entity.type
_entity.pdbx_description
1 polymer ?
#
loop_
_entity_poly.entity_id
_entity_poly.type
_entity_poly.pdbx_seq_one_letter_code
_entity_poly.pdbx_strand_id
1 'polypeptide(L)'
;MVSTARRTAMFPQRAHSLLNLAEDDSGLVVAHLGNGASICAVRNGQSVDTSMGMTPLEGLMMGTRSGDVDFGAMSWVASQTNQSLGDLERVVNKESGLLGISGLSSDLRVLEKAWHEGHERAQLAN
;
A
#
# COMPACT_ATOMS: atom_id res chain seq x y z
N MET A 1 -5.05 4.83 -12.51
CA MET A 1 -5.67 5.37 -11.27
C MET A 1 -7.07 4.84 -10.97
N VAL A 2 -7.79 4.24 -11.93
CA VAL A 2 -9.25 4.04 -11.82
C VAL A 2 -9.68 2.75 -11.08
N SER A 3 -8.87 1.70 -10.92
CA SER A 3 -9.40 0.41 -10.44
C SER A 3 -9.32 0.18 -8.92
N THR A 4 -8.23 0.54 -8.24
CA THR A 4 -8.07 0.28 -6.80
C THR A 4 -8.86 1.26 -5.96
N ALA A 5 -8.71 2.57 -6.20
CA ALA A 5 -9.48 3.61 -5.50
C ALA A 5 -11.00 3.45 -5.70
N ARG A 6 -11.45 3.05 -6.91
CA ARG A 6 -12.89 2.78 -7.14
C ARG A 6 -13.38 1.51 -6.46
N ARG A 7 -12.53 0.49 -6.25
CA ARG A 7 -12.93 -0.69 -5.48
C ARG A 7 -13.18 -0.30 -4.04
N THR A 8 -12.30 0.50 -3.43
CA THR A 8 -12.50 0.98 -2.06
C THR A 8 -13.79 1.78 -1.89
N ALA A 9 -14.23 2.50 -2.93
CA ALA A 9 -15.52 3.22 -2.92
C ALA A 9 -16.78 2.34 -3.06
N MET A 10 -16.67 1.08 -3.52
CA MET A 10 -17.83 0.17 -3.69
C MET A 10 -18.09 -0.72 -2.45
N PHE A 11 -17.07 -0.95 -1.62
CA PHE A 11 -17.20 -1.75 -0.40
C PHE A 11 -18.07 -1.15 0.72
N PRO A 12 -18.18 0.18 0.91
CA PRO A 12 -18.98 0.77 1.98
C PRO A 12 -20.45 0.35 1.89
N GLN A 13 -21.05 0.36 0.70
CA GLN A 13 -22.45 -0.01 0.50
C GLN A 13 -22.74 -1.44 1.00
N ARG A 14 -21.85 -2.40 0.67
CA ARG A 14 -21.95 -3.78 1.18
C ARG A 14 -21.73 -3.85 2.69
N ALA A 15 -20.78 -3.08 3.23
CA ALA A 15 -20.49 -3.06 4.66
C ALA A 15 -21.67 -2.54 5.49
N HIS A 16 -22.38 -1.50 5.01
CA HIS A 16 -23.58 -0.99 5.66
C HIS A 16 -24.69 -2.05 5.74
N SER A 17 -24.93 -2.75 4.62
CA SER A 17 -25.90 -3.85 4.61
C SER A 17 -25.50 -5.03 5.50
N LEU A 18 -24.22 -5.39 5.53
CA LEU A 18 -23.71 -6.51 6.32
C LEU A 18 -23.72 -6.22 7.82
N LEU A 19 -23.35 -5.00 8.20
CA LEU A 19 -23.22 -4.56 9.59
C LEU A 19 -24.51 -3.92 10.13
N ASN A 20 -25.54 -3.79 9.30
CA ASN A 20 -26.81 -3.12 9.61
C ASN A 20 -26.59 -1.70 10.18
N LEU A 21 -25.71 -0.93 9.54
CA LEU A 21 -25.39 0.45 9.90
C LEU A 21 -26.21 1.43 9.05
N ALA A 22 -26.69 2.50 9.67
CA ALA A 22 -27.29 3.63 8.98
C ALA A 22 -26.22 4.38 8.18
N GLU A 23 -26.48 4.71 6.91
CA GLU A 23 -25.47 5.35 6.06
C GLU A 23 -25.20 6.80 6.44
N ASP A 24 -26.14 7.49 7.07
CA ASP A 24 -26.06 8.89 7.46
C ASP A 24 -25.45 9.11 8.86
N ASP A 25 -25.21 8.04 9.62
CA ASP A 25 -24.57 8.07 10.95
C ASP A 25 -23.64 6.86 11.12
N SER A 26 -22.54 6.84 10.34
CA SER A 26 -21.57 5.75 10.37
C SER A 26 -20.15 6.21 10.07
N GLY A 27 -19.19 5.48 10.65
CA GLY A 27 -17.77 5.58 10.34
C GLY A 27 -17.23 4.21 9.94
N LEU A 28 -16.64 4.12 8.74
CA LEU A 28 -15.99 2.91 8.24
C LEU A 28 -14.54 3.21 7.87
N VAL A 29 -13.66 2.27 8.16
CA VAL A 29 -12.30 2.23 7.61
C VAL A 29 -12.22 1.02 6.69
N VAL A 30 -12.00 1.27 5.40
CA VAL A 30 -11.92 0.22 4.38
C VAL A 30 -10.46 0.02 4.02
N ALA A 31 -9.90 -1.15 4.35
CA ALA A 31 -8.56 -1.56 3.95
C ALA A 31 -8.65 -2.50 2.74
N HIS A 32 -8.18 -2.04 1.58
CA HIS A 32 -8.00 -2.88 0.41
C HIS A 32 -6.55 -3.37 0.39
N LEU A 33 -6.34 -4.64 0.72
CA LEU A 33 -5.01 -5.25 0.80
C LEU A 33 -4.82 -6.23 -0.36
N GLY A 34 -4.22 -5.74 -1.45
CA GLY A 34 -3.83 -6.54 -2.61
C GLY A 34 -2.44 -6.14 -3.08
N ASN A 35 -2.10 -6.47 -4.33
CA ASN A 35 -0.79 -6.10 -4.89
C ASN A 35 -0.60 -4.56 -4.96
N GLY A 36 -1.70 -3.81 -5.05
CA GLY A 36 -1.76 -2.41 -4.63
C GLY A 36 -2.65 -2.30 -3.41
N ALA A 37 -2.15 -1.69 -2.34
CA ALA A 37 -2.86 -1.58 -1.08
C ALA A 37 -3.26 -0.13 -0.77
N SER A 38 -4.48 0.09 -0.28
CA SER A 38 -4.91 1.41 0.16
C SER A 38 -5.94 1.34 1.28
N ILE A 39 -5.98 2.40 2.09
CA ILE A 39 -6.98 2.61 3.14
C ILE A 39 -7.86 3.79 2.75
N CYS A 40 -9.15 3.70 3.02
CA CYS A 40 -10.10 4.79 2.87
C CYS A 40 -10.92 4.95 4.14
N ALA A 41 -11.00 6.18 4.64
CA ALA A 41 -11.92 6.55 5.70
C ALA A 41 -13.23 7.02 5.05
N VAL A 42 -14.33 6.39 5.45
CA VAL A 42 -15.67 6.71 4.96
C VAL A 42 -16.51 7.17 6.14
N ARG A 43 -17.03 8.40 6.06
CA ARG A 43 -17.94 8.97 7.05
C ARG A 43 -19.26 9.26 6.36
N ASN A 44 -20.33 8.72 6.91
CA ASN A 44 -21.68 8.90 6.44
C ASN A 44 -21.84 8.58 4.93
N GLY A 45 -21.35 7.40 4.51
CA GLY A 45 -21.35 6.97 3.11
C GLY A 45 -20.33 7.66 2.19
N GLN A 46 -19.64 8.72 2.65
CA GLN A 46 -18.71 9.50 1.83
C GLN A 46 -17.26 9.28 2.21
N SER A 47 -16.39 9.11 1.20
CA SER A 47 -14.94 9.08 1.39
C SER A 47 -14.46 10.44 1.91
N VAL A 48 -13.87 10.46 3.11
CA VAL A 48 -13.29 11.67 3.72
C VAL A 48 -11.77 11.69 3.69
N ASP A 49 -11.14 10.53 3.55
CA ASP A 49 -9.68 10.43 3.42
C ASP A 49 -9.27 9.12 2.70
N THR A 50 -8.10 9.11 2.07
CA THR A 50 -7.53 7.94 1.37
C THR A 50 -6.01 7.95 1.42
N SER A 51 -5.40 6.79 1.64
CA SER A 51 -3.94 6.68 1.82
C SER A 51 -3.12 6.94 0.54
N MET A 52 -3.69 6.69 -0.65
CA MET A 52 -3.04 7.05 -1.90
C MET A 52 -3.36 8.50 -2.25
N GLY A 53 -2.37 9.35 -2.52
CA GLY A 53 -2.59 10.68 -3.05
C GLY A 53 -2.54 10.74 -4.58
N MET A 54 -1.73 11.65 -5.12
CA MET A 54 -1.72 11.93 -6.56
C MET A 54 -1.34 10.71 -7.40
N THR A 55 -0.49 9.83 -6.87
CA THR A 55 -0.08 8.59 -7.53
C THR A 55 -0.36 7.38 -6.63
N PRO A 56 -0.48 6.16 -7.19
CA PRO A 56 -0.65 4.94 -6.39
C PRO A 56 0.60 4.50 -5.60
N LEU A 57 1.63 5.34 -5.50
CA LEU A 57 2.87 5.08 -4.77
C LEU A 57 2.73 5.40 -3.28
N GLU A 58 1.98 6.45 -2.95
CA GLU A 58 1.79 6.94 -1.58
C GLU A 58 0.90 6.00 -0.75
N GLY A 59 1.11 6.04 0.56
CA GLY A 59 0.39 5.29 1.56
C GLY A 59 1.11 4.00 1.94
N LEU A 60 0.37 2.90 1.91
CA LEU A 60 0.86 1.61 2.39
C LEU A 60 2.04 1.11 1.55
N MET A 61 3.00 0.48 2.24
CA MET A 61 3.96 -0.39 1.58
C MET A 61 3.24 -1.54 0.87
N MET A 62 3.66 -1.88 -0.35
CA MET A 62 2.98 -2.87 -1.20
C MET A 62 3.96 -3.94 -1.70
N GLY A 63 3.53 -4.80 -2.62
CA GLY A 63 4.36 -5.89 -3.15
C GLY A 63 5.71 -5.43 -3.72
N THR A 64 5.68 -4.43 -4.61
CA THR A 64 6.91 -3.87 -5.23
C THR A 64 7.07 -2.37 -5.03
N ARG A 65 6.09 -1.73 -4.37
CA ARG A 65 6.07 -0.28 -4.15
C ARG A 65 6.49 0.07 -2.74
N SER A 66 7.24 1.16 -2.60
CA SER A 66 7.72 1.65 -1.30
C SER A 66 6.59 2.01 -0.34
N GLY A 67 5.50 2.58 -0.84
CA GLY A 67 4.60 3.34 0.03
C GLY A 67 5.22 4.70 0.35
N ASP A 68 4.82 5.26 1.49
CA ASP A 68 5.36 6.50 2.03
C ASP A 68 6.88 6.43 2.19
N VAL A 69 7.56 7.45 1.66
CA VAL A 69 9.01 7.59 1.74
C VAL A 69 9.38 9.06 1.91
N ASP A 70 10.37 9.34 2.77
CA ASP A 70 10.89 10.68 2.95
C ASP A 70 11.61 11.16 1.68
N PHE A 71 11.19 12.30 1.15
CA PHE A 71 11.83 12.94 0.00
C PHE A 71 13.29 13.31 0.29
N GLY A 72 13.62 13.70 1.53
CA GLY A 72 15.00 13.98 1.94
C GLY A 72 15.90 12.75 1.82
N ALA A 73 15.43 11.61 2.31
CA ALA A 73 16.10 10.32 2.15
C ALA A 73 16.25 9.93 0.66
N MET A 74 15.20 10.10 -0.15
CA MET A 74 15.26 9.83 -1.60
C MET A 74 16.29 10.70 -2.31
N SER A 75 16.31 12.00 -2.00
CA SER A 75 17.29 12.95 -2.55
C SER A 75 18.72 12.57 -2.15
N TRP A 76 18.91 12.17 -0.89
CA TRP A 76 20.21 11.70 -0.40
C TRP A 76 20.66 10.44 -1.15
N VAL A 77 19.80 9.43 -1.31
CA VAL A 77 20.13 8.21 -2.07
C VAL A 77 20.52 8.55 -3.50
N ALA A 78 19.71 9.36 -4.21
CA ALA A 78 20.05 9.81 -5.57
C ALA A 78 21.45 10.42 -5.65
N SER A 79 21.81 11.27 -4.69
CA SER A 79 23.12 11.91 -4.64
C SER A 79 24.26 10.91 -4.41
N GLN A 80 24.07 9.93 -3.53
CA GLN A 80 25.12 8.96 -3.17
C GLN A 80 25.32 7.89 -4.24
N THR A 81 24.26 7.48 -4.93
CA THR A 81 24.30 6.43 -5.96
C THR A 81 24.35 7.00 -7.37
N ASN A 82 24.40 8.33 -7.51
CA ASN A 82 24.37 9.04 -8.79
C ASN A 82 23.19 8.60 -9.68
N GLN A 83 22.02 8.39 -9.07
CA GLN A 83 20.80 7.93 -9.72
C GLN A 83 19.94 9.13 -10.16
N SER A 84 19.32 9.03 -11.33
CA SER A 84 18.36 10.02 -11.79
C SER A 84 17.01 9.87 -11.08
N LEU A 85 16.13 10.87 -11.21
CA LEU A 85 14.75 10.75 -10.74
C LEU A 85 14.00 9.58 -11.42
N GLY A 86 14.30 9.28 -12.69
CA GLY A 86 13.71 8.14 -13.38
C GLY A 86 14.19 6.79 -12.83
N ASP A 87 15.44 6.71 -12.39
CA ASP A 87 15.97 5.53 -11.69
C ASP A 87 15.29 5.34 -10.35
N LEU A 88 15.15 6.41 -9.58
CA LEU A 88 14.45 6.39 -8.31
C LEU A 88 12.98 6.00 -8.50
N GLU A 89 12.29 6.53 -9.51
CA GLU A 89 10.91 6.17 -9.84
C GLU A 89 10.77 4.66 -10.11
N ARG A 90 11.72 4.07 -10.86
CA ARG A 90 11.78 2.63 -11.09
C ARG A 90 11.96 1.87 -9.78
N VAL A 91 12.92 2.29 -8.95
CA VAL A 91 13.22 1.64 -7.67
C VAL A 91 12.00 1.63 -6.74
N VAL A 92 11.38 2.80 -6.52
CA VAL A 92 10.23 2.93 -5.60
C VAL A 92 8.98 2.23 -6.11
N ASN A 93 8.85 1.97 -7.42
CA ASN A 93 7.68 1.29 -7.99
C ASN A 93 7.85 -0.22 -8.21
N LYS A 94 9.08 -0.69 -8.47
CA LYS A 94 9.35 -2.04 -8.98
C LYS A 94 10.27 -2.88 -8.11
N GLU A 95 11.12 -2.25 -7.32
CA GLU A 95 12.20 -2.93 -6.58
C GLU A 95 12.14 -2.65 -5.07
N SER A 96 11.05 -2.04 -4.60
CA SER A 96 10.82 -1.68 -3.21
C SER A 96 9.74 -2.56 -2.58
N GLY A 97 9.19 -2.13 -1.45
CA GLY A 97 8.10 -2.82 -0.78
C GLY A 97 8.50 -4.18 -0.24
N LEU A 98 7.56 -5.12 -0.23
CA LEU A 98 7.77 -6.49 0.22
C LEU A 98 8.94 -7.16 -0.53
N LEU A 99 9.04 -6.95 -1.83
CA LEU A 99 10.14 -7.47 -2.65
C LEU A 99 11.48 -6.88 -2.23
N GLY A 100 11.56 -5.56 -2.09
CA GLY A 100 12.79 -4.86 -1.74
C GLY A 100 13.31 -5.22 -0.34
N ILE A 101 12.40 -5.32 0.63
CA ILE A 101 12.76 -5.67 2.02
C ILE A 101 13.10 -7.14 2.15
N SER A 102 12.26 -8.04 1.61
CA SER A 102 12.51 -9.48 1.73
C SER A 102 13.68 -9.96 0.87
N GLY A 103 13.94 -9.31 -0.27
CA GLY A 103 14.85 -9.79 -1.30
C GLY A 103 14.39 -11.10 -1.96
N LEU A 104 13.14 -11.53 -1.71
CA LEU A 104 12.64 -12.85 -2.09
C LEU A 104 11.45 -12.77 -3.04
N SER A 105 10.37 -12.12 -2.62
CA SER A 105 9.12 -12.09 -3.39
C SER A 105 8.26 -10.87 -3.03
N SER A 106 7.38 -10.49 -3.96
CA SER A 106 6.29 -9.53 -3.71
C SER A 106 4.99 -10.20 -3.26
N ASP A 107 4.95 -11.54 -3.24
CA ASP A 107 3.77 -12.33 -2.87
C ASP A 107 3.82 -12.71 -1.39
N LEU A 108 2.84 -12.21 -0.61
CA LEU A 108 2.72 -12.49 0.82
C LEU A 108 2.69 -13.98 1.14
N ARG A 109 2.10 -14.83 0.28
CA ARG A 109 2.04 -16.29 0.54
C ARG A 109 3.43 -16.92 0.54
N VAL A 110 4.32 -16.42 -0.30
CA VAL A 110 5.72 -16.87 -0.35
C VAL A 110 6.47 -16.37 0.89
N LEU A 111 6.21 -15.12 1.30
CA LEU A 111 6.87 -14.52 2.45
C LEU A 111 6.42 -15.15 3.77
N GLU A 112 5.14 -15.43 3.95
CA GLU A 112 4.61 -16.15 5.13
C GLU A 112 5.27 -17.52 5.26
N LYS A 113 5.39 -18.27 4.16
CA LYS A 113 6.07 -19.57 4.17
C LYS A 113 7.55 -19.40 4.54
N ALA A 114 8.26 -18.46 3.91
CA ALA A 114 9.67 -18.22 4.18
C ALA A 114 9.90 -17.76 5.63
N TRP A 115 9.00 -16.95 6.18
CA TRP A 115 9.03 -16.56 7.59
C TRP A 115 8.91 -17.78 8.51
N HIS A 116 7.94 -18.67 8.26
CA HIS A 116 7.81 -19.92 9.02
C HIS A 116 9.02 -20.86 8.89
N GLU A 117 9.77 -20.77 7.79
CA GLU A 117 11.03 -21.49 7.56
C GLU A 117 12.25 -20.78 8.17
N GLY A 118 12.08 -19.63 8.83
CA GLY A 118 13.13 -18.89 9.53
C GLY A 118 13.88 -17.85 8.70
N HIS A 119 13.33 -17.41 7.56
CA HIS A 119 13.96 -16.41 6.70
C HIS A 119 13.85 -14.99 7.31
N GLU A 120 14.96 -14.48 7.85
CA GLU A 120 15.01 -13.21 8.59
C GLU A 120 14.43 -12.01 7.82
N ARG A 121 14.81 -11.83 6.55
CA ARG A 121 14.30 -10.70 5.74
C ARG A 121 12.82 -10.85 5.37
N ALA A 122 12.28 -12.07 5.37
CA ALA A 122 10.85 -12.28 5.12
C ALA A 122 10.03 -11.93 6.36
N GLN A 123 10.58 -12.21 7.55
CA GLN A 123 9.99 -11.77 8.82
C GLN A 123 9.96 -10.24 8.95
N LEU A 124 10.99 -9.53 8.49
CA LEU A 124 11.00 -8.06 8.52
C LEU A 124 10.02 -7.42 7.52
N ALA A 125 9.66 -8.14 6.46
CA ALA A 125 8.75 -7.64 5.44
C ALA A 125 7.27 -7.89 5.75
N ASN A 126 6.95 -8.81 6.67
CA ASN A 126 5.58 -9.27 6.96
C ASN A 126 5.02 -8.69 8.26
#